data_AF-A0A1H1NEN8-F1
#
_entry.id   AF-A0A1H1NEN8-F1
#
_cell.length_a   1.000
_cell.length_b   1.000
_cell.length_c   1.000
_cell.angle_alpha   90.00
_cell.angle_beta   90.00
_cell.angle_gamma   90.00
#
_symmetry.space_group_name_H-M   'P 1'
#
loop_
_entity.id
_entity.type
_entity.pdbx_description
1 polymer ?
#
loop_
_entity_poly.entity_id
_entity_poly.type
_entity_poly.pdbx_seq_one_letter_code
_entity_poly.pdbx_strand_id
1 'polypeptide(L)'
;MLTSREPGARPWRSTRALAAALLLGLVLLVAGLPGQAVAASARGPWAGLGPGPGTAVTAPPSGTWRLMVSGDSITRGVNGDTTWRQRLWEEFGRQGVPLRLVGPLSGPNGRGHSAYFANARFAAADHHHAVPGARLDTLGPGVGKVVAKDKPDVLHVMLGANDLRRGASPARAEALMRTYLSNALRARPRLKVLVSPVLPSLTYPGGQPRDFDVPEANARFATLVRKLSSSGYDAHWVDPAAADFSPRDHTYDGVHLDPTGERLFAHRVAAALHADGVLPGEPVLPTDPTPWVTQARAGVTTSPGTAVLSWATWDRRLTTDRMLLQVVGPTPSDVRRVTGGYQSTSKLLQLAPGSYTVTLEPVRKWMVGTPGPATAFTVP
;
A
#
# COMPACT_ATOMS: atom_id res chain seq x y z
N MET A 1 -35.89 -67.23 -38.48
CA MET A 1 -34.93 -68.09 -37.75
C MET A 1 -33.74 -67.21 -37.39
N LEU A 2 -33.33 -67.22 -36.11
CA LEU A 2 -32.23 -66.48 -35.46
C LEU A 2 -32.49 -64.96 -35.24
N THR A 3 -33.06 -64.47 -34.13
CA THR A 3 -32.77 -64.51 -32.67
C THR A 3 -31.67 -63.56 -32.17
N SER A 4 -32.12 -62.65 -31.31
CA SER A 4 -31.47 -61.80 -30.31
C SER A 4 -30.32 -62.41 -29.51
N ARG A 5 -29.43 -61.53 -28.99
CA ARG A 5 -28.83 -61.64 -27.64
C ARG A 5 -28.32 -60.27 -27.15
N GLU A 6 -28.70 -59.92 -25.92
CA GLU A 6 -28.06 -58.88 -25.09
C GLU A 6 -26.61 -59.27 -24.72
N PRO A 7 -25.81 -58.37 -24.09
CA PRO A 7 -25.76 -58.39 -22.62
C PRO A 7 -25.46 -57.05 -21.91
N GLY A 8 -25.93 -56.95 -20.67
CA GLY A 8 -25.00 -56.81 -19.52
C GLY A 8 -24.82 -55.43 -18.88
N ALA A 9 -25.39 -55.26 -17.69
CA ALA A 9 -25.19 -54.12 -16.78
C ALA A 9 -23.88 -54.21 -15.95
N ARG A 10 -23.22 -53.04 -15.77
CA ARG A 10 -22.41 -52.48 -14.63
C ARG A 10 -21.29 -53.36 -14.00
N PRO A 11 -20.11 -52.79 -13.58
CA PRO A 11 -20.05 -51.71 -12.58
C PRO A 11 -18.87 -50.69 -12.69
N TRP A 12 -18.99 -49.63 -11.88
CA TRP A 12 -17.96 -48.65 -11.55
C TRP A 12 -16.66 -49.28 -11.05
N ARG A 13 -15.52 -48.90 -11.64
CA ARG A 13 -14.23 -48.72 -10.96
C ARG A 13 -13.45 -47.58 -11.62
N SER A 14 -13.10 -46.60 -10.81
CA SER A 14 -12.24 -45.46 -11.14
C SER A 14 -10.79 -45.90 -11.31
N THR A 15 -10.25 -45.76 -12.52
CA THR A 15 -8.80 -45.84 -12.78
C THR A 15 -8.28 -44.44 -13.08
N ARG A 16 -7.52 -43.90 -12.12
CA ARG A 16 -6.63 -42.76 -12.33
C ARG A 16 -5.44 -43.24 -13.17
N ALA A 17 -5.23 -42.64 -14.34
CA ALA A 17 -3.99 -42.68 -15.12
C ALA A 17 -3.85 -41.29 -15.75
N LEU A 18 -2.91 -40.48 -15.25
CA LEU A 18 -1.54 -40.30 -15.77
C LEU A 18 -1.49 -39.38 -17.00
N ALA A 19 -1.11 -38.13 -16.74
CA ALA A 19 -0.28 -37.34 -17.65
C ALA A 19 0.60 -36.41 -16.78
N ALA A 20 1.72 -36.97 -16.33
CA ALA A 20 2.85 -36.22 -15.81
C ALA A 20 3.75 -35.84 -17.00
N ALA A 21 4.01 -34.55 -17.17
CA ALA A 21 5.00 -34.03 -18.11
C ALA A 21 6.05 -33.20 -17.35
N LEU A 22 7.16 -33.87 -17.05
CA LEU A 22 8.56 -33.43 -17.19
C LEU A 22 8.94 -31.99 -16.81
N LEU A 23 9.60 -31.86 -15.65
CA LEU A 23 10.62 -30.86 -15.35
C LEU A 23 11.96 -31.59 -15.11
N LEU A 24 12.80 -31.69 -16.15
CA LEU A 24 14.26 -31.77 -15.98
C LEU A 24 14.72 -30.32 -15.72
N GLY A 25 15.58 -29.99 -14.75
CA GLY A 25 16.68 -30.76 -14.21
C GLY A 25 17.99 -30.06 -14.61
N LEU A 26 18.35 -28.97 -13.92
CA LEU A 26 19.75 -28.53 -13.85
C LEU A 26 20.03 -27.94 -12.46
N VAL A 27 20.43 -28.84 -11.57
CA VAL A 27 21.14 -28.52 -10.33
C VAL A 27 22.61 -28.33 -10.72
N LEU A 28 23.11 -27.10 -10.66
CA LEU A 28 24.55 -26.86 -10.63
C LEU A 28 25.00 -26.88 -9.18
N LEU A 29 25.68 -27.97 -8.84
CA LEU A 29 26.48 -28.14 -7.63
C LEU A 29 27.69 -27.19 -7.72
N VAL A 30 27.75 -26.17 -6.85
CA VAL A 30 29.02 -25.49 -6.55
C VAL A 30 29.42 -25.92 -5.15
N ALA A 31 30.28 -26.94 -5.09
CA ALA A 31 30.90 -27.41 -3.88
C ALA A 31 32.03 -26.45 -3.45
N GLY A 32 31.92 -25.98 -2.20
CA GLY A 32 33.00 -25.67 -1.26
C GLY A 32 34.28 -25.02 -1.76
N LEU A 33 34.41 -23.72 -1.54
CA LEU A 33 35.68 -23.12 -1.14
C LEU A 33 35.55 -22.66 0.33
N PRO A 34 36.53 -22.97 1.20
CA PRO A 34 36.47 -22.60 2.62
C PRO A 34 36.43 -21.08 2.75
N GLY A 35 35.56 -20.62 3.65
CA GLY A 35 35.36 -19.21 3.94
C GLY A 35 36.66 -18.55 4.36
N GLN A 36 37.19 -17.70 3.47
CA GLN A 36 38.03 -16.61 3.93
C GLN A 36 37.11 -15.65 4.67
N ALA A 37 37.28 -15.59 6.00
CA ALA A 37 36.78 -14.49 6.78
C ALA A 37 37.35 -13.21 6.14
N VAL A 38 36.49 -12.48 5.43
CA VAL A 38 36.82 -11.13 4.99
C VAL A 38 37.00 -10.34 6.27
N ALA A 39 38.25 -10.08 6.64
CA ALA A 39 38.59 -9.15 7.68
C ALA A 39 37.83 -7.85 7.35
N ALA A 40 36.86 -7.51 8.19
CA ALA A 40 36.13 -6.26 8.08
C ALA A 40 37.15 -5.14 8.25
N SER A 41 37.67 -4.62 7.14
CA SER A 41 38.47 -3.41 7.18
C SER A 41 37.61 -2.35 7.87
N ALA A 42 38.15 -1.72 8.90
CA ALA A 42 37.53 -0.65 9.69
C ALA A 42 37.35 0.64 8.85
N ARG A 43 36.72 0.53 7.68
CA ARG A 43 36.03 1.65 7.07
C ARG A 43 34.89 1.97 8.03
N GLY A 44 34.76 3.24 8.41
CA GLY A 44 33.70 3.69 9.29
C GLY A 44 32.31 3.21 8.81
N PRO A 45 31.24 3.48 9.58
CA PRO A 45 29.89 2.98 9.33
C PRO A 45 29.32 3.18 7.91
N TRP A 46 30.00 3.95 7.06
CA TRP A 46 29.61 4.32 5.72
C TRP A 46 30.75 4.05 4.74
N ALA A 47 31.06 2.78 4.48
CA ALA A 47 32.11 2.44 3.51
C ALA A 47 31.85 3.13 2.16
N GLY A 48 32.68 4.13 1.83
CA GLY A 48 32.59 4.92 0.59
C GLY A 48 31.71 6.17 0.65
N LEU A 49 31.24 6.62 1.81
CA LEU A 49 30.72 7.98 2.01
C LEU A 49 31.69 8.77 2.88
N GLY A 50 32.09 9.96 2.42
CA GLY A 50 32.86 10.91 3.22
C GLY A 50 31.98 11.63 4.26
N PRO A 51 32.55 12.60 5.01
CA PRO A 51 31.74 13.52 5.81
C PRO A 51 30.68 14.18 4.93
N GLY A 52 29.50 14.39 5.51
CA GLY A 52 28.41 15.07 4.82
C GLY A 52 28.78 16.53 4.51
N PRO A 53 28.02 17.18 3.62
CA PRO A 53 28.31 18.54 3.16
C PRO A 53 28.16 19.63 4.24
N GLY A 54 27.78 19.27 5.48
CA GLY A 54 27.77 20.17 6.64
C GLY A 54 26.69 21.26 6.59
N THR A 55 25.84 21.25 5.58
CA THR A 55 24.78 22.23 5.36
C THR A 55 23.47 21.52 5.09
N ALA A 56 22.44 21.86 5.86
CA ALA A 56 21.08 21.38 5.64
C ALA A 56 20.55 21.89 4.29
N VAL A 57 19.62 21.15 3.69
CA VAL A 57 18.95 21.58 2.47
C VAL A 57 18.10 22.80 2.79
N THR A 58 18.45 23.94 2.18
CA THR A 58 17.62 25.13 2.15
C THR A 58 16.53 24.98 1.09
N ALA A 59 15.56 25.91 1.09
CA ALA A 59 14.54 25.95 0.05
C ALA A 59 15.17 25.86 -1.35
N PRO A 60 14.62 25.01 -2.25
CA PRO A 60 15.19 24.83 -3.56
C PRO A 60 15.17 26.15 -4.34
N PRO A 61 16.20 26.47 -5.15
CA PRO A 61 16.26 27.72 -5.91
C PRO A 61 15.05 27.95 -6.85
N SER A 62 14.39 26.87 -7.28
CA SER A 62 13.17 26.91 -8.09
C SER A 62 11.93 27.37 -7.32
N GLY A 63 11.99 27.44 -5.99
CA GLY A 63 10.84 27.60 -5.11
C GLY A 63 9.90 26.38 -5.08
N THR A 64 10.21 25.30 -5.79
CA THR A 64 9.39 24.08 -5.85
C THR A 64 10.14 22.89 -5.28
N TRP A 65 9.61 22.32 -4.19
CA TRP A 65 10.14 21.12 -3.56
C TRP A 65 9.92 19.89 -4.43
N ARG A 66 10.97 19.09 -4.61
CA ARG A 66 10.88 17.77 -5.24
C ARG A 66 10.95 16.69 -4.16
N LEU A 67 9.82 16.05 -3.87
CA LEU A 67 9.74 14.98 -2.87
C LEU A 67 9.66 13.62 -3.57
N MET A 68 10.66 12.78 -3.34
CA MET A 68 10.59 11.37 -3.69
C MET A 68 10.12 10.58 -2.48
N VAL A 69 9.02 9.86 -2.64
CA VAL A 69 8.52 8.94 -1.61
C VAL A 69 8.89 7.51 -2.01
N SER A 70 9.78 6.89 -1.24
CA SER A 70 10.19 5.50 -1.43
C SER A 70 9.58 4.60 -0.37
N GLY A 71 8.91 3.53 -0.83
CA GLY A 71 8.29 2.60 0.10
C GLY A 71 7.74 1.34 -0.54
N ASP A 72 6.82 0.69 0.15
CA ASP A 72 6.19 -0.56 -0.29
C ASP A 72 4.67 -0.42 -0.52
N SER A 73 3.89 -1.46 -0.21
CA SER A 73 2.44 -1.45 -0.38
C SER A 73 1.74 -0.43 0.51
N ILE A 74 2.26 -0.15 1.72
CA ILE A 74 1.69 0.84 2.64
C ILE A 74 1.83 2.24 2.02
N THR A 75 2.96 2.51 1.36
CA THR A 75 3.16 3.77 0.65
C THR A 75 2.32 3.86 -0.62
N ARG A 76 2.27 2.78 -1.41
CA ARG A 76 1.58 2.81 -2.70
C ARG A 76 0.06 2.88 -2.55
N GLY A 77 -0.51 2.30 -1.50
CA GLY A 77 -1.95 2.15 -1.37
C GLY A 77 -2.56 1.33 -2.50
N VAL A 78 -3.89 1.25 -2.52
CA VAL A 78 -4.66 0.52 -3.53
C VAL A 78 -5.82 1.38 -4.08
N ASN A 79 -6.43 0.93 -5.18
CA ASN A 79 -7.56 1.64 -5.79
C ASN A 79 -8.67 1.91 -4.75
N GLY A 80 -9.13 3.16 -4.69
CA GLY A 80 -10.13 3.63 -3.72
C GLY A 80 -9.55 4.34 -2.50
N ASP A 81 -8.23 4.43 -2.38
CA ASP A 81 -7.58 5.11 -1.25
C ASP A 81 -7.40 6.60 -1.52
N THR A 82 -7.55 7.40 -0.46
CA THR A 82 -6.98 8.74 -0.36
C THR A 82 -5.67 8.61 0.40
N THR A 83 -4.59 8.33 -0.34
CA THR A 83 -3.29 7.96 0.25
C THR A 83 -2.69 9.10 1.04
N TRP A 84 -1.82 8.80 2.00
CA TRP A 84 -1.09 9.80 2.78
C TRP A 84 -0.25 10.70 1.89
N ARG A 85 0.20 10.21 0.72
CA ARG A 85 0.84 11.02 -0.33
C ARG A 85 -0.10 12.09 -0.89
N GLN A 86 -1.35 11.73 -1.17
CA GLN A 86 -2.37 12.70 -1.58
C GLN A 86 -2.59 13.74 -0.50
N ARG A 87 -2.77 13.30 0.75
CA ARG A 87 -3.04 14.19 1.87
C ARG A 87 -1.88 15.13 2.16
N LEU A 88 -0.65 14.63 2.07
CA LEU A 88 0.55 15.45 2.18
C LEU A 88 0.63 16.47 1.04
N TRP A 89 0.35 16.06 -0.19
CA TRP A 89 0.33 16.97 -1.34
C TRP A 89 -0.75 18.05 -1.22
N GLU A 90 -1.94 17.70 -0.73
CA GLU A 90 -3.01 18.64 -0.41
C GLU A 90 -2.58 19.63 0.69
N GLU A 91 -1.86 19.16 1.71
CA GLU A 91 -1.34 20.01 2.79
C GLU A 91 -0.28 21.01 2.30
N PHE A 92 0.65 20.59 1.43
CA PHE A 92 1.56 21.52 0.75
C PHE A 92 0.80 22.58 -0.04
N GLY A 93 -0.22 22.16 -0.80
CA GLY A 93 -1.09 23.07 -1.54
C GLY A 93 -1.83 24.06 -0.64
N ARG A 94 -2.36 23.60 0.50
CA ARG A 94 -3.04 24.43 1.50
C ARG A 94 -2.13 25.53 2.06
N GLN A 95 -0.86 25.21 2.28
CA GLN A 95 0.14 26.15 2.79
C GLN A 95 0.80 27.01 1.69
N GLY A 96 0.37 26.87 0.43
CA GLY A 96 0.93 27.63 -0.69
C GLY A 96 2.37 27.23 -1.05
N VAL A 97 2.84 26.06 -0.60
CA VAL A 97 4.19 25.56 -0.89
C VAL A 97 4.15 24.70 -2.16
N PRO A 98 4.83 25.09 -3.25
CA PRO A 98 4.82 24.29 -4.48
C PRO A 98 5.54 22.96 -4.27
N LEU A 99 4.82 21.86 -4.50
CA LEU A 99 5.32 20.50 -4.37
C LEU A 99 5.22 19.74 -5.70
N ARG A 100 6.31 19.09 -6.07
CA ARG A 100 6.34 18.06 -7.11
C ARG A 100 6.74 16.73 -6.48
N LEU A 101 5.81 15.78 -6.48
CA LEU A 101 6.14 14.39 -6.21
C LEU A 101 6.93 13.83 -7.41
N VAL A 102 7.97 13.04 -7.13
CA VAL A 102 8.86 12.47 -8.16
C VAL A 102 9.15 10.99 -7.91
N GLY A 103 9.36 10.26 -9.00
CA GLY A 103 9.70 8.85 -8.98
C GLY A 103 9.24 8.15 -10.25
N PRO A 104 9.66 6.89 -10.45
CA PRO A 104 9.40 6.15 -11.68
C PRO A 104 7.98 5.59 -11.80
N LEU A 105 7.23 5.54 -10.70
CA LEU A 105 5.90 4.98 -10.64
C LEU A 105 4.85 6.07 -10.43
N SER A 106 3.61 5.73 -10.76
CA SER A 106 2.45 6.58 -10.49
C SER A 106 1.24 5.75 -10.13
N GLY A 107 0.32 6.36 -9.37
CA GLY A 107 -0.98 5.77 -9.07
C GLY A 107 -0.93 4.66 -8.01
N PRO A 108 -2.10 4.34 -7.44
CA PRO A 108 -2.21 3.28 -6.46
C PRO A 108 -2.08 1.91 -7.11
N ASN A 109 -1.94 0.86 -6.31
CA ASN A 109 -2.00 -0.51 -6.84
C ASN A 109 -3.43 -0.90 -7.20
N GLY A 110 -3.65 -1.58 -8.32
CA GLY A 110 -5.00 -1.87 -8.81
C GLY A 110 -5.08 -3.06 -9.76
N ARG A 111 -6.28 -3.61 -9.93
CA ARG A 111 -6.55 -4.67 -10.92
C ARG A 111 -6.70 -4.06 -12.31
N GLY A 112 -5.67 -4.16 -13.13
CA GLY A 112 -5.66 -3.77 -14.55
C GLY A 112 -5.57 -2.27 -14.83
N HIS A 113 -6.18 -1.42 -14.00
CA HIS A 113 -6.03 0.04 -14.06
C HIS A 113 -5.83 0.62 -12.66
N SER A 114 -4.84 1.49 -12.50
CA SER A 114 -4.62 2.33 -11.32
C SER A 114 -5.43 3.60 -11.46
N ALA A 115 -6.31 3.92 -10.52
CA ALA A 115 -7.12 5.13 -10.60
C ALA A 115 -7.40 5.75 -9.23
N TYR A 116 -7.12 7.05 -9.12
CA TYR A 116 -7.64 7.91 -8.05
C TYR A 116 -8.99 8.46 -8.51
N PHE A 117 -10.06 8.13 -7.78
CA PHE A 117 -11.41 8.53 -8.17
C PHE A 117 -11.79 9.94 -7.75
N ALA A 118 -11.19 10.45 -6.66
CA ALA A 118 -11.65 11.67 -6.02
C ALA A 118 -10.85 12.93 -6.43
N ASN A 119 -9.65 12.78 -7.00
CA ASN A 119 -8.76 13.91 -7.24
C ASN A 119 -7.92 13.71 -8.52
N ALA A 120 -8.46 14.15 -9.66
CA ALA A 120 -7.78 14.04 -10.97
C ALA A 120 -6.48 14.86 -11.03
N ARG A 121 -6.41 16.00 -10.32
CA ARG A 121 -5.20 16.82 -10.24
C ARG A 121 -4.08 16.07 -9.51
N PHE A 122 -4.41 15.42 -8.40
CA PHE A 122 -3.45 14.56 -7.72
C PHE A 122 -3.07 13.35 -8.57
N ALA A 123 -4.03 12.73 -9.26
CA ALA A 123 -3.74 11.58 -10.12
C ALA A 123 -2.65 11.86 -11.18
N ALA A 124 -2.65 13.07 -11.74
CA ALA A 124 -1.63 13.52 -12.69
C ALA A 124 -0.30 13.91 -12.02
N ALA A 125 -0.33 14.27 -10.72
CA ALA A 125 0.84 14.70 -9.96
C ALA A 125 1.53 13.55 -9.18
N ASP A 126 0.86 12.41 -9.02
CA ASP A 126 1.29 11.33 -8.14
C ASP A 126 2.42 10.48 -8.72
N HIS A 127 3.65 10.96 -8.58
CA HIS A 127 4.85 10.19 -8.91
C HIS A 127 5.61 9.76 -7.65
N HIS A 128 6.06 8.51 -7.61
CA HIS A 128 6.68 7.94 -6.40
C HIS A 128 7.62 6.76 -6.72
N HIS A 129 8.35 6.27 -5.72
CA HIS A 129 9.23 5.10 -5.78
C HIS A 129 8.74 4.01 -4.81
N ALA A 130 7.45 3.69 -4.89
CA ALA A 130 6.81 2.74 -3.98
C ALA A 130 6.36 1.47 -4.69
N VAL A 131 6.94 0.33 -4.31
CA VAL A 131 6.75 -0.96 -4.98
C VAL A 131 6.13 -1.97 -4.00
N PRO A 132 4.91 -2.49 -4.25
CA PRO A 132 4.26 -3.43 -3.34
C PRO A 132 5.14 -4.66 -3.05
N GLY A 133 5.27 -5.01 -1.77
CA GLY A 133 6.10 -6.14 -1.33
C GLY A 133 7.61 -5.93 -1.45
N ALA A 134 8.05 -4.73 -1.83
CA ALA A 134 9.46 -4.42 -1.95
C ALA A 134 10.18 -4.46 -0.61
N ARG A 135 11.43 -4.86 -0.72
CA ARG A 135 12.40 -4.97 0.36
C ARG A 135 13.58 -4.03 0.11
N LEU A 136 14.33 -3.72 1.16
CA LEU A 136 15.54 -2.91 1.05
C LEU A 136 16.59 -3.55 0.12
N ASP A 137 16.71 -4.87 0.12
CA ASP A 137 17.62 -5.59 -0.80
C ASP A 137 17.19 -5.50 -2.27
N THR A 138 15.90 -5.33 -2.55
CA THR A 138 15.38 -5.20 -3.93
C THR A 138 15.50 -3.78 -4.49
N LEU A 139 15.29 -2.74 -3.67
CA LEU A 139 15.34 -1.34 -4.14
C LEU A 139 16.70 -0.68 -3.91
N GLY A 140 17.43 -1.12 -2.88
CA GLY A 140 18.73 -0.57 -2.48
C GLY A 140 19.77 -0.52 -3.62
N PRO A 141 19.97 -1.57 -4.42
CA PRO A 141 20.93 -1.53 -5.52
C PRO A 141 20.60 -0.48 -6.61
N GLY A 142 19.32 -0.16 -6.81
CA GLY A 142 18.85 0.72 -7.89
C GLY A 142 18.62 2.18 -7.48
N VAL A 143 18.44 2.47 -6.18
CA VAL A 143 17.98 3.79 -5.70
C VAL A 143 18.87 4.94 -6.17
N GLY A 144 20.19 4.75 -6.23
CA GLY A 144 21.11 5.82 -6.69
C GLY A 144 20.81 6.27 -8.12
N LYS A 145 20.41 5.35 -9.02
CA LYS A 145 20.02 5.69 -10.39
C LYS A 145 18.71 6.49 -10.42
N VAL A 146 17.76 6.13 -9.57
CA VAL A 146 16.46 6.81 -9.45
C VAL A 146 16.66 8.23 -8.90
N VAL A 147 17.45 8.39 -7.83
CA VAL A 147 17.79 9.70 -7.24
C VAL A 147 18.55 10.58 -8.24
N ALA A 148 19.52 10.03 -8.98
CA ALA A 148 20.25 10.79 -9.99
C ALA A 148 19.35 11.29 -11.13
N LYS A 149 18.41 10.44 -11.57
CA LYS A 149 17.45 10.77 -12.64
C LYS A 149 16.42 11.81 -12.19
N ASP A 150 15.74 11.53 -11.09
CA ASP A 150 14.56 12.29 -10.65
C ASP A 150 14.94 13.49 -9.76
N LYS A 151 16.20 13.58 -9.33
CA LYS A 151 16.78 14.75 -8.66
C LYS A 151 15.89 15.27 -7.50
N PRO A 152 15.49 14.43 -6.53
CA PRO A 152 14.70 14.90 -5.40
C PRO A 152 15.52 15.84 -4.50
N ASP A 153 14.84 16.77 -3.85
CA ASP A 153 15.39 17.59 -2.78
C ASP A 153 15.20 16.90 -1.43
N VAL A 154 14.07 16.19 -1.29
CA VAL A 154 13.73 15.37 -0.14
C VAL A 154 13.46 13.93 -0.59
N LEU A 155 14.07 12.96 0.10
CA LEU A 155 13.76 11.54 -0.02
C LEU A 155 13.12 11.07 1.28
N HIS A 156 11.85 10.70 1.23
CA HIS A 156 11.18 9.98 2.30
C HIS A 156 11.31 8.47 2.09
N VAL A 157 11.66 7.73 3.14
CA VAL A 157 11.85 6.27 3.11
C VAL A 157 10.97 5.62 4.18
N MET A 158 10.07 4.74 3.74
CA MET A 158 9.33 3.80 4.60
C MET A 158 9.46 2.39 4.01
N LEU A 159 10.52 1.68 4.43
CA LEU A 159 10.87 0.33 3.98
C LEU A 159 11.39 -0.50 5.16
N GLY A 160 11.39 -1.82 5.01
CA GLY A 160 11.90 -2.78 6.02
C GLY A 160 10.85 -3.76 6.52
N ALA A 161 9.55 -3.43 6.40
CA ALA A 161 8.45 -4.30 6.81
C ALA A 161 8.53 -5.67 6.10
N ASN A 162 8.70 -5.66 4.79
CA ASN A 162 8.82 -6.89 4.00
C ASN A 162 10.14 -7.63 4.22
N ASP A 163 11.23 -6.94 4.62
CA ASP A 163 12.49 -7.58 4.97
C ASP A 163 12.31 -8.44 6.24
N LEU A 164 11.76 -7.85 7.30
CA LEU A 164 11.47 -8.54 8.56
C LEU A 164 10.48 -9.69 8.36
N ARG A 165 9.39 -9.44 7.61
CA ARG A 165 8.37 -10.46 7.30
C ARG A 165 8.91 -11.64 6.48
N ARG A 166 10.01 -11.43 5.74
CA ARG A 166 10.71 -12.50 4.99
C ARG A 166 11.92 -13.06 5.73
N GLY A 167 12.07 -12.76 7.03
CA GLY A 167 13.02 -13.41 7.91
C GLY A 167 14.37 -12.69 8.05
N ALA A 168 14.52 -11.46 7.57
CA ALA A 168 15.69 -10.66 7.93
C ALA A 168 15.68 -10.37 9.43
N SER A 169 16.82 -10.52 10.10
CA SER A 169 16.98 -10.03 11.47
C SER A 169 16.99 -8.49 11.50
N PRO A 170 16.71 -7.85 12.66
CA PRO A 170 16.87 -6.42 12.83
C PRO A 170 18.24 -5.88 12.38
N ALA A 171 19.32 -6.60 12.70
CA ALA A 171 20.67 -6.24 12.28
C ALA A 171 20.85 -6.32 10.74
N ARG A 172 20.27 -7.34 10.11
CA ARG A 172 20.31 -7.48 8.64
C ARG A 172 19.50 -6.36 7.96
N ALA A 173 18.32 -6.05 8.47
CA ALA A 173 17.50 -4.95 7.97
C ALA A 173 18.24 -3.61 8.09
N GLU A 174 18.91 -3.35 9.21
CA GLU A 174 19.73 -2.15 9.40
C GLU A 174 20.87 -2.05 8.37
N ALA A 175 21.61 -3.13 8.14
CA ALA A 175 22.66 -3.15 7.12
C ALA A 175 22.14 -2.88 5.70
N LEU A 176 20.92 -3.35 5.39
CA LEU A 176 20.25 -3.07 4.12
C LEU A 176 19.81 -1.61 4.01
N MET A 177 19.22 -1.05 5.08
CA MET A 177 18.83 0.37 5.14
C MET A 177 20.06 1.27 4.96
N ARG A 178 21.16 0.95 5.65
CA ARG A 178 22.45 1.63 5.51
C ARG A 178 22.94 1.63 4.06
N THR A 179 22.84 0.49 3.38
CA THR A 179 23.23 0.36 1.96
C THR A 179 22.33 1.22 1.07
N TYR A 180 21.02 1.16 1.28
CA TYR A 180 20.03 1.95 0.54
C TYR A 180 20.32 3.46 0.67
N LEU A 181 20.45 3.96 1.91
CA LEU A 181 20.72 5.38 2.18
C LEU A 181 22.07 5.80 1.60
N SER A 182 23.09 4.94 1.71
CA SER A 182 24.41 5.23 1.14
C SER A 182 24.38 5.37 -0.38
N ASN A 183 23.60 4.53 -1.07
CA ASN A 183 23.44 4.62 -2.52
C ASN A 183 22.70 5.91 -2.94
N ALA A 184 21.69 6.33 -2.18
CA ALA A 184 20.96 7.58 -2.43
C ALA A 184 21.88 8.81 -2.22
N LEU A 185 22.59 8.86 -1.09
CA LEU A 185 23.48 9.97 -0.74
C LEU A 185 24.71 10.07 -1.66
N ARG A 186 25.24 8.94 -2.17
CA ARG A 186 26.28 8.96 -3.20
C ARG A 186 25.80 9.63 -4.50
N ALA A 187 24.54 9.41 -4.88
CA ALA A 187 23.97 10.01 -6.07
C ALA A 187 23.65 11.51 -5.88
N ARG A 188 23.29 11.91 -4.66
CA ARG A 188 23.03 13.31 -4.32
C ARG A 188 23.44 13.60 -2.85
N PRO A 189 24.67 14.09 -2.61
CA PRO A 189 25.20 14.27 -1.25
C PRO A 189 24.45 15.30 -0.39
N ARG A 190 23.76 16.26 -1.03
CA ARG A 190 22.91 17.27 -0.38
C ARG A 190 21.42 16.88 -0.38
N LEU A 191 21.10 15.59 -0.38
CA LEU A 191 19.72 15.13 -0.30
C LEU A 191 19.25 15.20 1.17
N LYS A 192 18.11 15.84 1.44
CA LYS A 192 17.42 15.69 2.72
C LYS A 192 16.78 14.32 2.77
N VAL A 193 17.05 13.54 3.81
CA VAL A 193 16.53 12.19 3.99
C VAL A 193 15.63 12.14 5.20
N LEU A 194 14.39 11.73 5.00
CA LEU A 194 13.44 11.43 6.06
C LEU A 194 13.24 9.92 6.11
N VAL A 195 13.47 9.29 7.25
CA VAL A 195 13.21 7.86 7.44
C VAL A 195 12.11 7.68 8.45
N SER A 196 11.04 7.00 8.04
CA SER A 196 9.95 6.60 8.93
C SER A 196 10.13 5.15 9.41
N PRO A 197 9.67 4.84 10.64
CA PRO A 197 9.65 3.48 11.16
C PRO A 197 8.87 2.53 10.27
N VAL A 198 9.23 1.25 10.39
CA VAL A 198 8.31 0.17 10.06
C VAL A 198 7.13 0.27 11.02
N LEU A 199 5.93 0.46 10.47
CA LEU A 199 4.72 0.55 11.27
C LEU A 199 4.47 -0.77 12.01
N PRO A 200 3.97 -0.73 13.26
CA PRO A 200 3.44 -1.91 13.91
C PRO A 200 2.35 -2.57 13.05
N SER A 201 2.27 -3.90 13.08
CA SER A 201 1.22 -4.67 12.40
C SER A 201 0.56 -5.66 13.34
N LEU A 202 -0.65 -6.11 12.97
CA LEU A 202 -1.24 -7.30 13.57
C LEU A 202 -0.73 -8.53 12.82
N THR A 203 -0.22 -9.51 13.56
CA THR A 203 0.06 -10.83 13.02
C THR A 203 -1.23 -11.40 12.43
N TYR A 204 -1.24 -11.71 11.13
CA TYR A 204 -2.34 -12.48 10.53
C TYR A 204 -2.58 -13.76 11.36
N PRO A 205 -3.81 -14.26 11.51
CA PRO A 205 -4.01 -15.63 11.98
C PRO A 205 -3.27 -16.60 11.05
N GLY A 206 -2.17 -17.19 11.52
CA GLY A 206 -1.22 -17.99 10.72
C GLY A 206 -0.02 -17.23 10.13
N GLY A 207 0.19 -15.96 10.51
CA GLY A 207 1.30 -15.11 10.10
C GLY A 207 2.63 -15.48 10.77
N GLN A 208 3.74 -15.26 10.04
CA GLN A 208 5.08 -15.57 10.51
C GLN A 208 5.42 -14.77 11.78
N PRO A 209 6.14 -15.34 12.76
CA PRO A 209 6.21 -14.83 14.14
C PRO A 209 6.75 -13.41 14.36
N ARG A 210 7.32 -12.70 13.37
CA ARG A 210 8.36 -11.67 13.58
C ARG A 210 7.90 -10.22 13.72
N ASP A 211 6.64 -9.97 14.05
CA ASP A 211 6.20 -8.61 14.40
C ASP A 211 6.92 -8.09 15.67
N PHE A 212 7.47 -8.99 16.51
CA PHE A 212 8.33 -8.65 17.65
C PHE A 212 9.70 -8.06 17.27
N ASP A 213 10.18 -8.26 16.04
CA ASP A 213 11.49 -7.73 15.59
C ASP A 213 11.39 -6.24 15.22
N VAL A 214 10.18 -5.71 15.01
CA VAL A 214 9.94 -4.33 14.55
C VAL A 214 10.49 -3.27 15.51
N PRO A 215 10.25 -3.33 16.84
CA PRO A 215 10.82 -2.34 17.77
C PRO A 215 12.36 -2.29 17.74
N GLU A 216 13.02 -3.46 17.69
CA GLU A 216 14.49 -3.51 17.62
C GLU A 216 14.99 -2.95 16.27
N ALA A 217 14.36 -3.33 15.16
CA ALA A 217 14.72 -2.82 13.84
C ALA A 217 14.55 -1.30 13.75
N ASN A 218 13.46 -0.75 14.27
CA ASN A 218 13.22 0.70 14.33
C ASN A 218 14.25 1.41 15.21
N ALA A 219 14.59 0.86 16.39
CA ALA A 219 15.64 1.43 17.24
C ALA A 219 17.01 1.47 16.54
N ARG A 220 17.31 0.44 15.74
CA ARG A 220 18.51 0.37 14.89
C ARG A 220 18.46 1.39 13.76
N PHE A 221 17.34 1.55 13.07
CA PHE A 221 17.16 2.56 12.03
C PHE A 221 17.27 3.99 12.58
N ALA A 222 16.63 4.30 13.72
CA ALA A 222 16.76 5.59 14.38
C ALA A 222 18.23 5.89 14.75
N THR A 223 18.94 4.90 15.27
CA THR A 223 20.37 5.03 15.56
C THR A 223 21.22 5.24 14.31
N LEU A 224 20.90 4.54 13.22
CA LEU A 224 21.55 4.70 11.92
C LEU A 224 21.37 6.13 11.39
N VAL A 225 20.16 6.67 11.45
CA VAL A 225 19.84 8.02 10.98
C VAL A 225 20.50 9.10 11.84
N ARG A 226 20.49 8.96 13.17
CA ARG A 226 21.27 9.85 14.06
C ARG A 226 22.74 9.87 13.71
N LYS A 227 23.34 8.71 13.40
CA LYS A 227 24.74 8.63 12.98
C LYS A 227 24.99 9.35 11.64
N LEU A 228 24.05 9.33 10.69
CA LEU A 228 24.14 10.13 9.46
C LEU A 228 24.11 11.63 9.78
N SER A 229 23.15 12.04 10.60
CA SER A 229 22.99 13.43 11.02
C SER A 229 24.26 13.97 11.68
N SER A 230 24.81 13.26 12.68
CA SER A 230 26.07 13.62 13.34
C SER A 230 27.29 13.57 12.43
N SER A 231 27.19 12.93 11.25
CA SER A 231 28.25 12.92 10.23
C SER A 231 28.10 14.07 9.21
N GLY A 232 27.17 15.00 9.42
CA GLY A 232 26.98 16.19 8.59
C GLY A 232 26.01 16.02 7.41
N TYR A 233 25.23 14.94 7.37
CA TYR A 233 24.14 14.75 6.41
C TYR A 233 22.82 15.29 6.96
N ASP A 234 21.96 15.81 6.08
CA ASP A 234 20.62 16.27 6.42
C ASP A 234 19.65 15.08 6.51
N ALA A 235 19.76 14.30 7.60
CA ALA A 235 19.03 13.05 7.78
C ALA A 235 18.23 13.05 9.08
N HIS A 236 16.94 12.72 8.99
CA HIS A 236 15.98 12.84 10.08
C HIS A 236 15.19 11.56 10.28
N TRP A 237 15.08 11.15 11.54
CA TRP A 237 14.15 10.09 11.94
C TRP A 237 12.81 10.74 12.18
N VAL A 238 11.82 10.39 11.35
CA VAL A 238 10.46 10.89 11.47
C VAL A 238 9.66 9.76 12.08
N ASP A 239 9.22 9.91 13.32
CA ASP A 239 8.37 8.91 13.97
C ASP A 239 6.89 9.32 13.90
N PRO A 240 6.14 8.88 12.89
CA PRO A 240 4.72 9.14 12.78
C PRO A 240 3.86 8.18 13.60
N ALA A 241 4.46 7.20 14.28
CA ALA A 241 3.74 6.12 14.96
C ALA A 241 3.94 6.12 16.49
N ALA A 242 4.80 6.99 17.04
CA ALA A 242 5.11 7.03 18.45
C ALA A 242 4.04 7.76 19.29
N ALA A 243 2.88 7.12 19.44
CA ALA A 243 2.04 7.01 20.66
C ALA A 243 0.59 6.64 20.31
N ASP A 244 0.08 7.13 19.18
CA ASP A 244 -1.33 7.08 18.81
C ASP A 244 -1.65 6.13 17.65
N PHE A 245 -0.65 5.59 16.96
CA PHE A 245 -0.88 4.58 15.93
C PHE A 245 -1.23 3.22 16.53
N SER A 246 -2.44 2.76 16.21
CA SER A 246 -2.94 1.42 16.49
C SER A 246 -3.19 0.69 15.16
N PRO A 247 -2.55 -0.46 14.91
CA PRO A 247 -2.84 -1.27 13.73
C PRO A 247 -4.32 -1.64 13.63
N ARG A 248 -5.01 -1.83 14.76
CA ARG A 248 -6.43 -2.18 14.78
C ARG A 248 -7.31 -1.05 14.28
N ASP A 249 -6.98 0.19 14.65
CA ASP A 249 -7.85 1.36 14.46
C ASP A 249 -7.46 2.22 13.25
N HIS A 250 -6.29 1.95 12.65
CA HIS A 250 -5.72 2.76 11.58
C HIS A 250 -5.33 1.95 10.33
N THR A 251 -5.69 0.67 10.27
CA THR A 251 -5.45 -0.18 9.10
C THR A 251 -6.73 -0.92 8.74
N TYR A 252 -6.88 -1.32 7.49
CA TYR A 252 -8.04 -2.12 7.07
C TYR A 252 -7.81 -3.63 7.19
N ASP A 253 -6.57 -4.09 7.37
CA ASP A 253 -6.22 -5.53 7.42
C ASP A 253 -5.14 -5.92 8.44
N GLY A 254 -4.75 -4.99 9.30
CA GLY A 254 -3.73 -5.16 10.32
C GLY A 254 -2.36 -4.66 9.88
N VAL A 255 -2.23 -4.25 8.61
CA VAL A 255 -0.95 -3.83 8.01
C VAL A 255 -1.10 -2.53 7.21
N HIS A 256 -2.12 -2.46 6.35
CA HIS A 256 -2.27 -1.38 5.38
C HIS A 256 -3.25 -0.31 5.86
N LEU A 257 -2.84 0.96 5.76
CA LEU A 257 -3.56 2.09 6.31
C LEU A 257 -5.01 2.18 5.80
N ASP A 258 -5.92 2.47 6.71
CA ASP A 258 -7.27 2.91 6.38
C ASP A 258 -7.32 4.44 6.24
N PRO A 259 -8.46 5.07 5.91
CA PRO A 259 -8.51 6.52 5.74
C PRO A 259 -8.04 7.34 6.95
N THR A 260 -8.22 6.82 8.17
CA THR A 260 -7.75 7.45 9.42
C THR A 260 -6.24 7.35 9.50
N GLY A 261 -5.69 6.14 9.30
CA GLY A 261 -4.25 5.90 9.27
C GLY A 261 -3.52 6.70 8.19
N GLU A 262 -4.11 6.83 7.01
CA GLU A 262 -3.59 7.67 5.92
C GLU A 262 -3.50 9.15 6.33
N ARG A 263 -4.48 9.67 7.10
CA ARG A 263 -4.43 11.05 7.64
C ARG A 263 -3.37 11.19 8.71
N LEU A 264 -3.37 10.29 9.68
CA LEU A 264 -2.42 10.32 10.79
C LEU A 264 -0.99 10.29 10.27
N PHE A 265 -0.68 9.37 9.35
CA PHE A 265 0.65 9.27 8.78
C PHE A 265 1.04 10.54 8.00
N ALA A 266 0.14 11.08 7.16
CA ALA A 266 0.38 12.32 6.44
C ALA A 266 0.62 13.51 7.39
N HIS A 267 -0.19 13.64 8.44
CA HIS A 267 -0.07 14.68 9.46
C HIS A 267 1.32 14.67 10.08
N ARG A 268 1.79 13.50 10.47
CA ARG A 268 3.08 13.36 11.17
C ARG A 268 4.27 13.61 10.25
N VAL A 269 4.21 13.16 8.99
CA VAL A 269 5.23 13.51 8.00
C VAL A 269 5.23 15.02 7.71
N ALA A 270 4.06 15.64 7.61
CA ALA A 270 3.94 17.09 7.45
C ALA A 270 4.46 17.85 8.67
N ALA A 271 4.22 17.37 9.90
CA ALA A 271 4.74 17.98 11.13
C ALA A 271 6.27 17.93 11.17
N ALA A 272 6.88 16.81 10.76
CA ALA A 272 8.34 16.74 10.65
C ALA A 272 8.90 17.68 9.57
N LEU A 273 8.22 17.78 8.43
CA LEU A 273 8.58 18.74 7.38
C LEU A 273 8.42 20.19 7.85
N HIS A 274 7.43 20.48 8.71
CA HIS A 274 7.28 21.78 9.36
C HIS A 274 8.43 22.08 10.33
N ALA A 275 8.76 21.13 11.21
CA ALA A 275 9.88 21.25 12.15
C ALA A 275 11.23 21.48 11.44
N ASP A 276 11.38 20.93 10.24
CA ASP A 276 12.55 21.12 9.38
C ASP A 276 12.50 22.38 8.50
N GLY A 277 11.47 23.22 8.64
CA GLY A 277 11.30 24.48 7.90
C GLY A 277 10.90 24.32 6.43
N VAL A 278 10.46 23.13 5.99
CA VAL A 278 9.95 22.88 4.63
C VAL A 278 8.53 23.41 4.49
N LEU A 279 7.69 23.18 5.50
CA LEU A 279 6.33 23.73 5.57
C LEU A 279 6.33 24.94 6.52
N PRO A 280 5.73 26.09 6.13
CA PRO A 280 5.75 27.31 6.94
C PRO A 280 4.85 27.26 8.18
N GLY A 281 3.83 26.41 8.21
CA GLY A 281 2.89 26.30 9.32
C GLY A 281 2.62 24.87 9.77
N GLU A 282 2.03 24.76 10.95
CA GLU A 282 1.56 23.49 11.50
C GLU A 282 0.57 22.80 10.55
N PRO A 283 0.66 21.47 10.38
CA PRO A 283 -0.22 20.73 9.51
C PRO A 283 -1.66 20.71 10.03
N VAL A 284 -2.63 20.87 9.13
CA VAL A 284 -4.06 20.80 9.49
C VAL A 284 -4.67 19.56 8.83
N LEU A 285 -4.36 18.41 9.41
CA LEU A 285 -4.80 17.10 8.97
C LEU A 285 -5.45 16.36 10.15
N PRO A 286 -6.80 16.41 10.30
CA PRO A 286 -7.49 15.81 11.44
C PRO A 286 -7.17 14.33 11.57
N THR A 287 -6.80 13.91 12.78
CA THR A 287 -6.46 12.51 13.10
C THR A 287 -7.67 11.71 13.61
N ASP A 288 -8.84 12.33 13.62
CA ASP A 288 -10.10 11.70 14.05
C ASP A 288 -10.53 10.58 13.09
N PRO A 289 -11.29 9.58 13.58
CA PRO A 289 -11.83 8.50 12.76
C PRO A 289 -12.44 9.02 11.46
N THR A 290 -11.85 8.62 10.34
CA THR A 290 -12.22 9.09 9.01
C THR A 290 -12.96 7.97 8.28
N PRO A 291 -14.23 8.18 7.90
CA PRO A 291 -14.99 7.15 7.20
C PRO A 291 -14.40 6.92 5.80
N TRP A 292 -14.48 5.67 5.32
CA TRP A 292 -14.15 5.36 3.93
C TRP A 292 -15.31 5.76 3.01
N VAL A 293 -15.32 7.03 2.64
CA VAL A 293 -16.38 7.60 1.80
C VAL A 293 -16.18 7.16 0.36
N THR A 294 -17.23 6.58 -0.22
CA THR A 294 -17.26 6.25 -1.65
C THR A 294 -18.53 6.79 -2.29
N GLN A 295 -18.47 7.07 -3.59
CA GLN A 295 -19.64 7.48 -4.38
C GLN A 295 -20.26 6.25 -5.08
N ALA A 296 -20.10 5.06 -4.51
CA ALA A 296 -20.53 3.81 -5.12
C ALA A 296 -22.05 3.79 -5.34
N ARG A 297 -22.47 3.66 -6.60
CA ARG A 297 -23.87 3.54 -7.00
C ARG A 297 -24.09 2.23 -7.73
N ALA A 298 -25.24 1.60 -7.48
CA ALA A 298 -25.64 0.40 -8.19
C ALA A 298 -26.15 0.77 -9.59
N GLY A 299 -25.72 0.02 -10.60
CA GLY A 299 -26.50 -0.13 -11.82
C GLY A 299 -27.69 -1.06 -11.54
N VAL A 300 -28.86 -0.78 -12.10
CA VAL A 300 -30.05 -1.60 -11.90
C VAL A 300 -30.70 -1.92 -13.24
N THR A 301 -30.99 -3.20 -13.45
CA THR A 301 -31.83 -3.69 -14.56
C THR A 301 -32.97 -4.49 -13.97
N THR A 302 -34.21 -4.23 -14.40
CA THR A 302 -35.41 -4.89 -13.87
C THR A 302 -36.15 -5.68 -14.95
N SER A 303 -36.78 -6.76 -14.52
CA SER A 303 -37.71 -7.58 -15.29
C SER A 303 -38.88 -7.98 -14.36
N PRO A 304 -40.01 -8.49 -14.87
CA PRO A 304 -41.11 -8.93 -14.00
C PRO A 304 -40.63 -9.87 -12.90
N GLY A 305 -40.91 -9.51 -11.65
CA GLY A 305 -40.51 -10.27 -10.46
C GLY A 305 -39.01 -10.24 -10.11
N THR A 306 -38.16 -9.51 -10.83
CA THR A 306 -36.70 -9.54 -10.61
C THR A 306 -35.98 -8.21 -10.80
N ALA A 307 -34.84 -8.07 -10.10
CA ALA A 307 -33.89 -6.98 -10.31
C ALA A 307 -32.45 -7.51 -10.28
N VAL A 308 -31.63 -7.08 -11.24
CA VAL A 308 -30.17 -7.28 -11.24
C VAL A 308 -29.51 -6.00 -10.76
N LEU A 309 -28.87 -6.09 -9.60
CA LEU A 309 -28.10 -5.00 -9.00
C LEU A 309 -26.63 -5.19 -9.37
N SER A 310 -26.02 -4.24 -10.08
CA SER A 310 -24.63 -4.32 -10.55
C SER A 310 -23.75 -3.24 -9.91
N TRP A 311 -22.49 -3.60 -9.66
CA TRP A 311 -21.41 -2.70 -9.26
C TRP A 311 -20.20 -2.85 -10.20
N ALA A 312 -20.41 -3.30 -11.44
CA ALA A 312 -19.34 -3.54 -12.42
C ALA A 312 -18.51 -2.28 -12.71
N THR A 313 -19.13 -1.10 -12.65
CA THR A 313 -18.41 0.17 -12.76
C THR A 313 -17.37 0.37 -11.66
N TRP A 314 -17.53 -0.28 -10.50
CA TRP A 314 -16.71 -0.09 -9.31
C TRP A 314 -15.69 -1.20 -9.07
N ASP A 315 -15.82 -2.35 -9.74
CA ASP A 315 -14.93 -3.53 -9.61
C ASP A 315 -13.44 -3.21 -9.75
N ARG A 316 -13.10 -2.30 -10.67
CA ARG A 316 -11.72 -1.85 -10.88
C ARG A 316 -11.40 -0.54 -10.18
N ARG A 317 -12.41 0.13 -9.63
CA ARG A 317 -12.28 1.47 -9.02
C ARG A 317 -11.99 1.42 -7.53
N LEU A 318 -12.50 0.38 -6.88
CA LEU A 318 -12.34 0.13 -5.47
C LEU A 318 -11.76 -1.27 -5.32
N THR A 319 -10.68 -1.39 -4.58
CA THR A 319 -10.25 -2.69 -4.10
C THR A 319 -11.19 -3.07 -2.97
N THR A 320 -12.10 -4.02 -3.19
CA THR A 320 -13.08 -4.48 -2.18
C THR A 320 -13.04 -5.99 -2.09
N ASP A 321 -13.35 -6.58 -0.94
CA ASP A 321 -13.60 -8.02 -0.83
C ASP A 321 -15.08 -8.38 -1.08
N ARG A 322 -15.98 -7.41 -0.88
CA ARG A 322 -17.41 -7.57 -1.09
C ARG A 322 -18.12 -6.22 -1.15
N MET A 323 -19.32 -6.23 -1.71
CA MET A 323 -20.29 -5.14 -1.63
C MET A 323 -21.44 -5.57 -0.74
N LEU A 324 -21.82 -4.73 0.23
CA LEU A 324 -23.09 -4.85 0.92
C LEU A 324 -24.13 -4.03 0.15
N LEU A 325 -25.28 -4.62 -0.07
CA LEU A 325 -26.41 -4.00 -0.76
C LEU A 325 -27.57 -3.93 0.23
N GLN A 326 -28.05 -2.72 0.50
CA GLN A 326 -29.26 -2.53 1.27
C GLN A 326 -30.37 -2.12 0.31
N VAL A 327 -31.33 -3.02 0.13
CA VAL A 327 -32.54 -2.79 -0.67
C VAL A 327 -33.68 -2.47 0.26
N VAL A 328 -34.35 -1.34 0.03
CA VAL A 328 -35.51 -0.90 0.80
C VAL A 328 -36.71 -0.84 -0.14
N GLY A 329 -37.74 -1.62 0.17
CA GLY A 329 -38.98 -1.69 -0.59
C GLY A 329 -40.07 -0.71 -0.13
N PRO A 330 -41.31 -0.91 -0.59
CA PRO A 330 -42.41 0.02 -0.37
C PRO A 330 -42.90 0.05 1.08
N THR A 331 -42.72 -1.03 1.85
CA THR A 331 -43.03 -1.04 3.29
C THR A 331 -41.76 -0.92 4.13
N PRO A 332 -41.81 -0.32 5.33
CA PRO A 332 -40.64 -0.24 6.23
C PRO A 332 -40.05 -1.59 6.62
N SER A 333 -40.82 -2.68 6.55
CA SER A 333 -40.35 -4.06 6.77
C SER A 333 -39.58 -4.65 5.59
N ASP A 334 -39.66 -4.05 4.40
CA ASP A 334 -39.03 -4.55 3.17
C ASP A 334 -37.56 -4.14 3.08
N VAL A 335 -36.78 -4.36 4.14
CA VAL A 335 -35.33 -4.11 4.14
C VAL A 335 -34.59 -5.43 3.93
N ARG A 336 -33.90 -5.55 2.80
CA ARG A 336 -33.07 -6.71 2.48
C ARG A 336 -31.59 -6.32 2.41
N ARG A 337 -30.77 -6.94 3.27
CA ARG A 337 -29.31 -6.86 3.18
C ARG A 337 -28.79 -8.04 2.37
N VAL A 338 -28.01 -7.76 1.33
CA VAL A 338 -27.44 -8.77 0.44
C VAL A 338 -25.95 -8.52 0.26
N THR A 339 -25.18 -9.59 0.11
CA THR A 339 -23.74 -9.51 -0.13
C THR A 339 -23.42 -9.93 -1.56
N GLY A 340 -22.67 -9.09 -2.26
CA GLY A 340 -21.97 -9.40 -3.49
C GLY A 340 -20.52 -9.76 -3.20
N GLY A 341 -20.08 -10.96 -3.57
CA GLY A 341 -18.70 -11.41 -3.34
C GLY A 341 -17.70 -10.72 -4.27
N TYR A 342 -16.42 -10.73 -3.90
CA TYR A 342 -15.30 -10.13 -4.65
C TYR A 342 -15.23 -10.50 -6.14
N GLN A 343 -15.60 -11.72 -6.49
CA GLN A 343 -15.51 -12.23 -7.86
C GLN A 343 -16.76 -11.92 -8.69
N SER A 344 -17.80 -11.35 -8.08
CA SER A 344 -19.03 -10.95 -8.79
C SER A 344 -19.10 -9.44 -8.89
N THR A 345 -19.66 -8.96 -9.99
CA THR A 345 -19.99 -7.56 -10.23
C THR A 345 -21.50 -7.30 -10.27
N SER A 346 -22.30 -8.31 -9.94
CA SER A 346 -23.76 -8.17 -9.85
C SER A 346 -24.42 -9.19 -8.91
N LYS A 347 -25.70 -8.92 -8.60
CA LYS A 347 -26.58 -9.78 -7.81
C LYS A 347 -28.00 -9.74 -8.38
N LEU A 348 -28.53 -10.91 -8.74
CA LEU A 348 -29.95 -11.08 -9.06
C LEU A 348 -30.76 -11.21 -7.77
N LEU A 349 -31.87 -10.47 -7.68
CA LEU A 349 -32.88 -10.57 -6.63
C LEU A 349 -34.24 -10.89 -7.23
N GLN A 350 -34.98 -11.77 -6.56
CA GLN A 350 -36.42 -11.92 -6.72
C GLN A 350 -37.11 -10.89 -5.82
N LEU A 351 -38.01 -10.09 -6.39
CA LEU A 351 -38.71 -8.98 -5.74
C LEU A 351 -40.15 -8.92 -6.24
N ALA A 352 -41.09 -8.58 -5.38
CA ALA A 352 -42.47 -8.33 -5.79
C ALA A 352 -42.56 -7.04 -6.65
N PRO A 353 -43.65 -6.85 -7.42
CA PRO A 353 -43.89 -5.58 -8.07
C PRO A 353 -43.91 -4.43 -7.06
N GLY A 354 -43.21 -3.34 -7.37
CA GLY A 354 -43.11 -2.22 -6.43
C GLY A 354 -41.94 -1.28 -6.70
N SER A 355 -41.90 -0.21 -5.90
CA SER A 355 -40.79 0.76 -5.92
C SER A 355 -39.79 0.46 -4.83
N TYR A 356 -38.51 0.50 -5.18
CA TYR A 356 -37.39 0.14 -4.33
C TYR A 356 -36.28 1.17 -4.42
N THR A 357 -35.45 1.21 -3.38
CA THR A 357 -34.14 1.86 -3.44
C THR A 357 -33.05 0.86 -3.08
N VAL A 358 -31.86 1.04 -3.66
CA VAL A 358 -30.66 0.29 -3.27
C VAL A 358 -29.51 1.24 -2.96
N THR A 359 -28.79 1.00 -1.86
CA THR A 359 -27.48 1.60 -1.60
C THR A 359 -26.38 0.53 -1.69
N LEU A 360 -25.19 0.96 -2.11
CA LEU A 360 -23.99 0.12 -2.10
C LEU A 360 -23.04 0.59 -1.02
N GLU A 361 -22.55 -0.35 -0.23
CA GLU A 361 -21.56 -0.10 0.80
C GLU A 361 -20.36 -1.03 0.55
N PRO A 362 -19.21 -0.49 0.11
CA PRO A 362 -18.04 -1.30 -0.18
C PRO A 362 -17.38 -1.77 1.10
N VAL A 363 -16.87 -3.00 1.08
CA VAL A 363 -16.13 -3.57 2.20
C VAL A 363 -14.77 -4.04 1.70
N ARG A 364 -13.72 -3.64 2.41
CA ARG A 364 -12.36 -4.16 2.26
C ARG A 364 -11.90 -4.66 3.61
N LYS A 365 -11.75 -5.97 3.72
CA LYS A 365 -11.32 -6.65 4.94
C LYS A 365 -12.27 -6.30 6.08
N TRP A 366 -11.81 -5.63 7.13
CA TRP A 366 -12.70 -5.14 8.19
C TRP A 366 -13.11 -3.68 8.02
N MET A 367 -12.56 -2.96 7.05
CA MET A 367 -12.99 -1.61 6.70
C MET A 367 -14.31 -1.67 5.92
N VAL A 368 -15.33 -1.01 6.47
CA VAL A 368 -16.63 -0.83 5.83
C VAL A 368 -16.74 0.63 5.41
N GLY A 369 -17.09 0.86 4.14
CA GLY A 369 -17.28 2.20 3.59
C GLY A 369 -18.59 2.83 4.04
N THR A 370 -18.79 4.11 3.77
CA THR A 370 -20.12 4.70 3.94
C THR A 370 -21.06 4.17 2.87
N PRO A 371 -22.36 3.98 3.17
CA PRO A 371 -23.36 3.74 2.13
C PRO A 371 -23.28 4.84 1.07
N GLY A 372 -23.09 4.41 -0.17
CA GLY A 372 -23.14 5.30 -1.31
C GLY A 372 -24.57 5.77 -1.59
N PRO A 373 -24.74 6.69 -2.55
CA PRO A 373 -26.05 7.26 -2.84
C PRO A 373 -27.09 6.21 -3.26
N ALA A 374 -28.32 6.38 -2.81
CA ALA A 374 -29.43 5.51 -3.17
C ALA A 374 -29.73 5.57 -4.68
N THR A 375 -30.03 4.41 -5.25
CA THR A 375 -30.53 4.27 -6.63
C THR A 375 -31.97 3.76 -6.55
N ALA A 376 -32.92 4.55 -7.05
CA ALA A 376 -34.32 4.18 -7.11
C ALA A 376 -34.59 3.31 -8.34
N PHE A 377 -35.48 2.32 -8.21
CA PHE A 377 -35.91 1.46 -9.31
C PHE A 377 -37.30 0.89 -9.06
N THR A 378 -37.96 0.42 -10.13
CA THR A 378 -39.28 -0.19 -10.08
C THR A 378 -39.21 -1.59 -10.68
N VAL A 379 -39.76 -2.57 -9.95
CA VAL A 379 -39.95 -3.93 -10.44
C VAL A 379 -41.38 -4.01 -11.02
N PRO A 380 -41.54 -4.35 -12.31
CA PRO A 380 -42.85 -4.52 -12.95
C PRO A 380 -43.65 -5.68 -12.36
#